data_AF-A0A971IXK5-F1
#
_entry.id   AF-A0A971IXK5-F1
#
_cell.length_a   1.000
_cell.length_b   1.000
_cell.length_c   1.000
_cell.angle_alpha   90.00
_cell.angle_beta   90.00
_cell.angle_gamma   90.00
#
_symmetry.space_group_name_H-M   'P 1'
#
loop_
_entity.id
_entity.type
_entity.pdbx_description
1 polymer ?
#
loop_
_entity_poly.entity_id
_entity_poly.type
_entity_poly.pdbx_seq_one_letter_code
_entity_poly.pdbx_strand_id
1 'polypeptide(L)'
;KDLAGMILDSLPALSEDWQWRLAPVIVEAGRANQTIVNRLVGWLEAERLEDGRSEIGQSEARRPEAGPEEVDRLYAIRVLSAIGSHAGAAVPALINLLTAETDPLYRRAITRALVEIAGSDLGAETGEVVVCGENDVSGADKESGAGVHSVLAALADDTDDDVRRIARTALGLEVEAGSADPVPAFPGAEGFGMWTRGGRGGDVYVVTNLNDSGPGSLRAAVEASGPRIVVFAVSGTIHLKSRLDITKPFITIAGQTAPGDGITIADYAVVIKTNDVILRNVRFRLGDKTRQESDTLWIDGAKNVIVDHVSSSWSVDESLSVSSSDNVTVQWCFITESLHRSVHSKGAHGYGSLVRGEFGSKYSFHHNLWAHHSGRMPRPGNYTAYNFDKDGLLVDFRNNVFYNWGGGYSGANHDTNSITMYNFVNNYYKRGPNSSGSMAFREECPYAKAYFAGNLMNGVEPKDPWSLVDARINRTVYESTYKQSEPFPAGFISTEPAAVAYERVLAEAGAHPRDEVDARVAEDVLFGRGRIIDSQEQVGGWPMMRSEALPADSNGDSAPDWWHVKYGFDPTKELDLNGDLDCDGYTNIEEYLNGTDPDQYVDWTKLGQ
;
A
#
# COMPACT_ATOMS: atom_id res chain seq x y z
N LYS A 1 3.48 -33.55 13.37
CA LYS A 1 2.99 -34.65 12.49
C LYS A 1 1.46 -34.75 12.56
N ASP A 2 0.86 -35.10 13.70
CA ASP A 2 -0.61 -35.19 13.83
C ASP A 2 -1.32 -33.87 13.48
N LEU A 3 -0.78 -32.74 13.94
CA LEU A 3 -1.28 -31.41 13.60
C LEU A 3 -1.26 -31.14 12.08
N ALA A 4 -0.18 -31.49 11.38
CA ALA A 4 -0.08 -31.30 9.93
C ALA A 4 -1.12 -32.15 9.18
N GLY A 5 -1.36 -33.39 9.62
CA GLY A 5 -2.44 -34.22 9.08
C GLY A 5 -3.80 -33.55 9.23
N MET A 6 -4.12 -33.06 10.43
CA MET A 6 -5.38 -32.36 10.70
C MET A 6 -5.57 -31.09 9.87
N ILE A 7 -4.49 -30.31 9.66
CA ILE A 7 -4.52 -29.11 8.80
C ILE A 7 -4.85 -29.53 7.36
N LEU A 8 -4.15 -30.54 6.80
CA LEU A 8 -4.41 -31.02 5.45
C LEU A 8 -5.83 -31.58 5.28
N ASP A 9 -6.40 -32.22 6.32
CA ASP A 9 -7.80 -32.68 6.31
C ASP A 9 -8.80 -31.52 6.31
N SER A 10 -8.40 -30.36 6.84
CA SER A 10 -9.27 -29.19 7.04
C SER A 10 -9.09 -28.11 5.99
N LEU A 11 -8.06 -28.19 5.12
CA LEU A 11 -7.75 -27.16 4.11
C LEU A 11 -8.97 -26.66 3.32
N PRO A 12 -9.86 -27.52 2.79
CA PRO A 12 -11.05 -27.08 2.03
C PRO A 12 -11.99 -26.15 2.82
N ALA A 13 -11.97 -26.23 4.15
CA ALA A 13 -12.81 -25.42 5.03
C ALA A 13 -12.13 -24.13 5.52
N LEU A 14 -10.82 -23.98 5.28
CA LEU A 14 -10.07 -22.79 5.67
C LEU A 14 -10.18 -21.72 4.60
N SER A 15 -10.27 -20.45 5.03
CA SER A 15 -10.05 -19.33 4.11
C SER A 15 -8.62 -19.34 3.61
N GLU A 16 -8.39 -18.79 2.41
CA GLU A 16 -7.08 -18.76 1.77
C GLU A 16 -5.97 -18.19 2.70
N ASP A 17 -6.23 -17.09 3.41
CA ASP A 17 -5.29 -16.52 4.40
C ASP A 17 -4.88 -17.54 5.47
N TRP A 18 -5.83 -18.34 5.98
CA TRP A 18 -5.53 -19.37 6.98
C TRP A 18 -4.81 -20.58 6.39
N GLN A 19 -5.03 -20.89 5.11
CA GLN A 19 -4.28 -21.94 4.42
C GLN A 19 -2.79 -21.57 4.40
N TRP A 20 -2.45 -20.35 3.96
CA TRP A 20 -1.07 -19.90 3.89
C TRP A 20 -0.41 -19.69 5.25
N ARG A 21 -1.12 -19.08 6.22
CA ARG A 21 -0.61 -18.91 7.60
C ARG A 21 -0.22 -20.22 8.28
N LEU A 22 -0.88 -21.33 7.93
CA LEU A 22 -0.60 -22.66 8.47
C LEU A 22 0.38 -23.49 7.62
N ALA A 23 0.68 -23.06 6.39
CA ALA A 23 1.54 -23.77 5.45
C ALA A 23 2.96 -24.05 5.99
N PRO A 24 3.61 -23.16 6.78
CA PRO A 24 4.92 -23.44 7.38
C PRO A 24 4.94 -24.71 8.25
N VAL A 25 3.83 -25.00 8.96
CA VAL A 25 3.68 -26.22 9.77
C VAL A 25 3.70 -27.48 8.89
N ILE A 26 3.15 -27.39 7.67
CA ILE A 26 3.17 -28.48 6.70
C ILE A 26 4.58 -28.66 6.14
N VAL A 27 5.29 -27.57 5.84
CA VAL A 27 6.68 -27.61 5.35
C VAL A 27 7.59 -28.30 6.35
N GLU A 28 7.55 -27.89 7.62
CA GLU A 28 8.33 -28.52 8.69
C GLU A 28 8.00 -30.01 8.84
N ALA A 29 6.70 -30.36 8.83
CA ALA A 29 6.26 -31.74 8.93
C ALA A 29 6.67 -32.59 7.71
N GLY A 30 6.65 -32.01 6.51
CA GLY A 30 7.04 -32.65 5.25
C GLY A 30 8.50 -33.06 5.24
N ARG A 31 9.40 -32.19 5.72
CA ARG A 31 10.84 -32.50 5.87
C ARG A 31 11.11 -33.70 6.76
N ALA A 32 10.27 -33.92 7.77
CA ALA A 32 10.42 -35.00 8.74
C ALA A 32 9.52 -36.23 8.45
N ASN A 33 8.69 -36.20 7.41
CA ASN A 33 7.70 -37.24 7.15
C ASN A 33 7.28 -37.36 5.67
N GLN A 34 7.77 -38.41 5.01
CA GLN A 34 7.43 -38.73 3.63
C GLN A 34 5.92 -38.95 3.40
N THR A 35 5.15 -39.37 4.41
CA THR A 35 3.68 -39.53 4.26
C THR A 35 2.99 -38.20 3.94
N ILE A 36 3.50 -37.08 4.47
CA ILE A 36 2.96 -35.74 4.18
C ILE A 36 3.27 -35.37 2.73
N VAL A 37 4.52 -35.57 2.30
CA VAL A 37 4.96 -35.33 0.91
C VAL A 37 4.12 -36.16 -0.06
N ASN A 38 3.96 -37.46 0.19
CA ASN A 38 3.18 -38.36 -0.67
C ASN A 38 1.71 -37.95 -0.77
N ARG A 39 1.14 -37.39 0.31
CA ARG A 39 -0.24 -36.88 0.29
C ARG A 39 -0.37 -35.65 -0.61
N LEU A 40 0.58 -34.71 -0.53
CA LEU A 40 0.62 -33.54 -1.41
C LEU A 40 0.84 -33.94 -2.87
N VAL A 41 1.71 -34.91 -3.15
CA VAL A 41 1.90 -35.48 -4.49
C VAL A 41 0.61 -36.10 -5.03
N GLY A 42 -0.13 -36.83 -4.18
CA GLY A 42 -1.43 -37.39 -4.55
C GLY A 42 -2.46 -36.32 -4.95
N TRP A 43 -2.34 -35.08 -4.45
CA TRP A 43 -3.20 -33.96 -4.90
C TRP A 43 -2.81 -33.44 -6.29
N LEU A 44 -1.52 -33.51 -6.66
CA LEU A 44 -1.07 -33.16 -8.01
C LEU A 44 -1.58 -34.17 -9.04
N GLU A 45 -1.63 -35.45 -8.67
CA GLU A 45 -1.98 -36.57 -9.56
C GLU A 45 -3.49 -36.84 -9.67
N ALA A 46 -4.31 -36.27 -8.77
CA ALA A 46 -5.77 -36.44 -8.81
C ALA A 46 -6.33 -35.80 -10.09
N GLU A 47 -6.99 -36.57 -10.96
CA GLU A 47 -7.58 -36.07 -12.21
C GLU A 47 -8.54 -34.90 -11.96
N ARG A 48 -8.47 -33.85 -12.80
CA ARG A 48 -9.46 -32.77 -12.78
C ARG A 48 -10.70 -33.33 -13.47
N LEU A 49 -11.73 -33.73 -12.72
CA LEU A 49 -13.02 -34.05 -13.33
C LEU A 49 -13.55 -32.79 -14.02
N GLU A 50 -13.42 -32.71 -15.35
CA GLU A 50 -14.01 -31.64 -16.16
C GLU A 50 -15.53 -31.61 -15.98
N ASP A 51 -16.07 -30.40 -16.00
CA ASP A 51 -17.48 -30.00 -15.98
C ASP A 51 -18.46 -31.04 -16.56
N GLY A 52 -19.14 -31.74 -15.65
CA GLY A 52 -20.19 -32.70 -15.97
C GLY A 52 -21.49 -32.39 -15.21
N ARG A 53 -22.03 -31.16 -15.30
CA ARG A 53 -23.44 -30.93 -14.93
C ARG A 53 -24.34 -31.64 -15.94
N SER A 54 -24.69 -32.89 -15.65
CA SER A 54 -25.91 -33.51 -16.16
C SER A 54 -26.74 -34.04 -14.99
N GLU A 55 -28.05 -33.80 -15.10
CA GLU A 55 -29.09 -33.99 -14.10
C GLU A 55 -29.11 -35.38 -13.43
N ILE A 56 -29.53 -35.43 -12.16
CA ILE A 56 -30.69 -36.17 -11.61
C ILE A 56 -30.50 -36.47 -10.11
N GLY A 57 -31.41 -35.94 -9.28
CA GLY A 57 -32.15 -36.66 -8.23
C GLY A 57 -31.44 -37.26 -6.99
N GLN A 58 -31.71 -36.65 -5.83
CA GLN A 58 -31.96 -37.24 -4.49
C GLN A 58 -30.94 -38.24 -3.88
N SER A 59 -30.33 -37.87 -2.75
CA SER A 59 -30.71 -38.35 -1.40
C SER A 59 -29.72 -37.87 -0.32
N GLU A 60 -30.23 -37.57 0.86
CA GLU A 60 -29.46 -37.32 2.07
C GLU A 60 -28.71 -38.59 2.51
N ALA A 61 -27.38 -38.63 2.34
CA ALA A 61 -26.50 -39.57 3.03
C ALA A 61 -25.08 -38.99 3.08
N ARG A 62 -24.51 -38.89 4.31
CA ARG A 62 -23.11 -38.57 4.68
C ARG A 62 -22.35 -37.64 3.72
N ARG A 63 -22.04 -36.42 4.18
CA ARG A 63 -20.97 -35.61 3.55
C ARG A 63 -19.73 -36.50 3.38
N PRO A 64 -19.23 -36.70 2.14
CA PRO A 64 -17.93 -37.33 1.94
C PRO A 64 -16.87 -36.45 2.59
N GLU A 65 -15.77 -37.05 3.03
CA GLU A 65 -14.53 -36.30 3.26
C GLU A 65 -14.23 -35.49 2.00
N ALA A 66 -13.96 -34.19 2.16
CA ALA A 66 -13.64 -33.30 1.05
C ALA A 66 -12.45 -33.87 0.26
N GLY A 67 -12.63 -34.06 -1.04
CA GLY A 67 -11.62 -34.66 -1.92
C GLY A 67 -10.50 -33.68 -2.30
N PRO A 68 -9.41 -34.16 -2.91
CA PRO A 68 -8.33 -33.34 -3.46
C PRO A 68 -8.80 -32.21 -4.41
N GLU A 69 -9.95 -32.39 -5.06
CA GLU A 69 -10.53 -31.47 -6.04
C GLU A 69 -11.04 -30.14 -5.43
N GLU A 70 -11.25 -30.07 -4.12
CA GLU A 70 -11.66 -28.83 -3.43
C GLU A 70 -10.47 -28.00 -2.90
N VAL A 71 -9.24 -28.51 -2.97
CA VAL A 71 -8.01 -27.80 -2.58
C VAL A 71 -7.28 -27.34 -3.84
N ASP A 72 -6.90 -26.06 -3.88
CA ASP A 72 -6.12 -25.51 -4.99
C ASP A 72 -4.78 -26.27 -5.13
N ARG A 73 -4.53 -26.86 -6.31
CA ARG A 73 -3.27 -27.56 -6.62
C ARG A 73 -2.05 -26.64 -6.45
N LEU A 74 -2.23 -25.32 -6.60
CA LEU A 74 -1.20 -24.33 -6.37
C LEU A 74 -0.63 -24.41 -4.94
N TYR A 75 -1.49 -24.65 -3.95
CA TYR A 75 -1.06 -24.84 -2.57
C TYR A 75 -0.09 -26.03 -2.45
N ALA A 76 -0.43 -27.17 -3.06
CA ALA A 76 0.42 -28.35 -3.03
C ALA A 76 1.78 -28.10 -3.70
N ILE A 77 1.77 -27.45 -4.88
CA ILE A 77 2.98 -27.10 -5.63
C ILE A 77 3.90 -26.21 -4.79
N ARG A 78 3.37 -25.12 -4.21
CA ARG A 78 4.14 -24.14 -3.42
C ARG A 78 4.66 -24.73 -2.10
N VAL A 79 3.86 -25.55 -1.41
CA VAL A 79 4.33 -26.25 -0.19
C VAL A 79 5.41 -27.28 -0.51
N LEU A 80 5.27 -28.05 -1.60
CA LEU A 80 6.32 -28.99 -2.03
C LEU A 80 7.61 -28.25 -2.43
N SER A 81 7.48 -27.11 -3.12
CA SER A 81 8.60 -26.20 -3.41
C SER A 81 9.34 -25.78 -2.14
N ALA A 82 8.61 -25.29 -1.12
CA ALA A 82 9.20 -24.84 0.14
C ALA A 82 9.78 -25.96 1.02
N ILE A 83 9.33 -27.22 0.84
CA ILE A 83 9.97 -28.39 1.44
C ILE A 83 11.36 -28.64 0.82
N GLY A 84 11.57 -28.22 -0.44
CA GLY A 84 12.83 -28.30 -1.16
C GLY A 84 13.24 -29.74 -1.46
N SER A 85 14.53 -30.05 -1.33
CA SER A 85 15.09 -31.37 -1.68
C SER A 85 14.43 -32.57 -1.00
N HIS A 86 13.80 -32.38 0.17
CA HIS A 86 13.04 -33.45 0.86
C HIS A 86 11.74 -33.83 0.11
N ALA A 87 11.31 -33.04 -0.86
CA ALA A 87 10.17 -33.31 -1.73
C ALA A 87 10.58 -33.92 -3.09
N GLY A 88 11.80 -34.48 -3.22
CA GLY A 88 12.29 -35.07 -4.48
C GLY A 88 11.34 -36.09 -5.14
N ALA A 89 10.53 -36.80 -4.35
CA ALA A 89 9.50 -37.71 -4.87
C ALA A 89 8.39 -37.02 -5.69
N ALA A 90 8.24 -35.69 -5.58
CA ALA A 90 7.27 -34.90 -6.33
C ALA A 90 7.72 -34.56 -7.76
N VAL A 91 9.04 -34.65 -8.06
CA VAL A 91 9.60 -34.23 -9.35
C VAL A 91 8.90 -34.91 -10.55
N PRO A 92 8.66 -36.23 -10.57
CA PRO A 92 7.96 -36.85 -11.70
C PRO A 92 6.53 -36.33 -11.88
N ALA A 93 5.79 -36.12 -10.79
CA ALA A 93 4.43 -35.60 -10.82
C ALA A 93 4.39 -34.14 -11.33
N LEU A 94 5.34 -33.31 -10.88
CA LEU A 94 5.48 -31.93 -11.33
C LEU A 94 5.83 -31.83 -12.82
N ILE A 95 6.76 -32.65 -13.31
CA ILE A 95 7.10 -32.70 -14.74
C ILE A 95 5.88 -33.12 -15.57
N ASN A 96 5.19 -34.19 -15.16
CA ASN A 96 3.98 -34.63 -15.86
C ASN A 96 2.92 -33.54 -15.90
N LEU A 97 2.68 -32.87 -14.77
CA LEU A 97 1.72 -31.77 -14.69
C LEU A 97 2.10 -30.62 -15.63
N LEU A 98 3.39 -30.21 -15.63
CA LEU A 98 3.90 -29.16 -16.51
C LEU A 98 3.68 -29.44 -17.99
N THR A 99 3.78 -30.72 -18.42
CA THR A 99 3.57 -31.07 -19.84
C THR A 99 2.13 -30.89 -20.31
N ALA A 100 1.15 -30.97 -19.41
CA ALA A 100 -0.26 -30.83 -19.71
C ALA A 100 -0.84 -29.45 -19.38
N GLU A 101 -0.14 -28.67 -18.54
CA GLU A 101 -0.63 -27.40 -18.01
C GLU A 101 -0.42 -26.24 -18.99
N THR A 102 -1.48 -25.48 -19.20
CA THR A 102 -1.48 -24.28 -20.07
C THR A 102 -1.65 -22.98 -19.29
N ASP A 103 -2.11 -23.05 -18.04
CA ASP A 103 -2.29 -21.87 -17.19
C ASP A 103 -0.92 -21.31 -16.73
N PRO A 104 -0.59 -20.06 -17.09
CA PRO A 104 0.66 -19.40 -16.70
C PRO A 104 0.98 -19.48 -15.21
N LEU A 105 -0.03 -19.31 -14.34
CA LEU A 105 0.15 -19.30 -12.88
C LEU A 105 0.73 -20.63 -12.41
N TYR A 106 0.15 -21.74 -12.87
CA TYR A 106 0.59 -23.08 -12.50
C TYR A 106 1.92 -23.42 -13.15
N ARG A 107 2.13 -23.07 -14.43
CA ARG A 107 3.41 -23.30 -15.11
C ARG A 107 4.57 -22.60 -14.38
N ARG A 108 4.39 -21.34 -13.96
CA ARG A 108 5.38 -20.60 -13.15
C ARG A 108 5.64 -21.30 -11.82
N ALA A 109 4.59 -21.60 -11.07
CA ALA A 109 4.71 -22.25 -9.76
C ALA A 109 5.39 -23.63 -9.85
N ILE A 110 5.08 -24.43 -10.88
CA ILE A 110 5.73 -25.72 -11.11
C ILE A 110 7.20 -25.53 -11.49
N THR A 111 7.51 -24.57 -12.36
CA THR A 111 8.89 -24.25 -12.76
C THR A 111 9.71 -23.85 -11.54
N ARG A 112 9.18 -22.97 -10.68
CA ARG A 112 9.80 -22.60 -9.40
C ARG A 112 9.99 -23.82 -8.49
N ALA A 113 8.97 -24.67 -8.35
CA ALA A 113 9.06 -25.88 -7.54
C ALA A 113 10.16 -26.84 -8.02
N LEU A 114 10.33 -27.00 -9.33
CA LEU A 114 11.41 -27.80 -9.89
C LEU A 114 12.79 -27.22 -9.55
N VAL A 115 12.94 -25.89 -9.61
CA VAL A 115 14.19 -25.19 -9.22
C VAL A 115 14.49 -25.42 -7.73
N GLU A 116 13.53 -25.16 -6.84
CA GLU A 116 13.73 -25.25 -5.39
C GLU A 116 13.95 -26.69 -4.90
N ILE A 117 13.29 -27.68 -5.52
CA ILE A 117 13.47 -29.10 -5.18
C ILE A 117 14.81 -29.64 -5.69
N ALA A 118 15.24 -29.22 -6.89
CA ALA A 118 16.54 -29.63 -7.43
C ALA A 118 17.72 -28.98 -6.69
N GLY A 119 17.54 -27.77 -6.13
CA GLY A 119 18.55 -27.09 -5.34
C GLY A 119 19.87 -26.85 -6.09
N SER A 120 21.00 -27.03 -5.39
CA SER A 120 22.35 -26.80 -5.93
C SER A 120 22.81 -27.80 -7.01
N ASP A 121 22.06 -28.86 -7.25
CA ASP A 121 22.43 -29.90 -8.23
C ASP A 121 22.23 -29.47 -9.70
N LEU A 122 21.66 -28.28 -9.93
CA LEU A 122 21.54 -27.66 -11.25
C LEU A 122 22.89 -27.13 -11.79
N GLY A 123 23.92 -27.00 -10.95
CA GLY A 123 25.20 -26.38 -11.28
C GLY A 123 26.37 -27.33 -11.65
N ALA A 124 26.13 -28.62 -11.88
CA ALA A 124 27.23 -29.58 -12.09
C ALA A 124 27.65 -29.83 -13.56
N GLU A 125 27.02 -29.19 -14.54
CA GLU A 125 27.42 -29.31 -15.96
C GLU A 125 27.52 -27.94 -16.66
N THR A 126 28.30 -27.00 -16.10
CA THR A 126 28.71 -25.83 -16.88
C THR A 126 29.76 -26.23 -17.91
N GLY A 127 29.40 -26.10 -19.18
CA GLY A 127 30.35 -25.84 -20.25
C GLY A 127 31.25 -24.64 -19.89
N GLU A 128 32.48 -24.73 -20.37
CA GLU A 128 33.62 -23.84 -20.12
C GLU A 128 33.30 -22.33 -20.01
N VAL A 129 33.62 -21.75 -18.85
CA VAL A 129 34.43 -20.53 -18.80
C VAL A 129 35.67 -20.83 -17.96
N VAL A 130 36.84 -20.78 -18.60
CA VAL A 130 38.16 -20.99 -17.99
C VAL A 130 38.47 -19.86 -16.99
N VAL A 131 38.73 -20.19 -15.70
CA VAL A 131 39.95 -19.82 -14.94
C VAL A 131 40.19 -20.82 -13.78
N CYS A 132 41.26 -21.62 -13.93
CA CYS A 132 42.16 -22.31 -12.97
C CYS A 132 41.70 -22.83 -11.58
N GLY A 133 41.84 -24.16 -11.36
CA GLY A 133 42.32 -24.73 -10.08
C GLY A 133 41.57 -25.94 -9.50
N GLU A 134 42.15 -27.14 -9.67
CA GLU A 134 41.93 -28.48 -9.07
C GLU A 134 41.31 -28.61 -7.64
N ASN A 135 40.27 -29.43 -7.44
CA ASN A 135 40.31 -30.89 -7.07
C ASN A 135 39.02 -31.40 -6.38
N ASP A 136 38.59 -32.58 -6.82
CA ASP A 136 37.56 -33.54 -6.33
C ASP A 136 37.13 -33.54 -4.85
N VAL A 137 35.82 -33.74 -4.60
CA VAL A 137 35.27 -34.76 -3.65
C VAL A 137 33.88 -35.27 -4.12
N SER A 138 33.73 -36.59 -4.06
CA SER A 138 32.58 -37.44 -4.39
C SER A 138 31.41 -37.44 -3.38
N GLY A 139 30.18 -37.55 -3.88
CA GLY A 139 29.18 -38.53 -3.41
C GLY A 139 27.91 -38.03 -2.69
N ALA A 140 26.79 -37.93 -3.42
CA ALA A 140 25.41 -38.31 -3.04
C ALA A 140 24.48 -38.22 -4.26
N ASP A 141 23.53 -39.16 -4.37
CA ASP A 141 22.40 -39.32 -5.31
C ASP A 141 22.23 -38.33 -6.49
N LYS A 142 22.66 -38.74 -7.70
CA LYS A 142 22.64 -37.91 -8.93
C LYS A 142 21.48 -38.17 -9.93
N GLU A 143 20.49 -38.99 -9.62
CA GLU A 143 19.47 -39.38 -10.63
C GLU A 143 18.30 -38.40 -10.81
N SER A 144 17.95 -37.57 -9.81
CA SER A 144 16.85 -36.60 -9.95
C SER A 144 17.24 -35.31 -10.67
N GLY A 145 18.46 -34.81 -10.44
CA GLY A 145 18.93 -33.51 -10.96
C GLY A 145 19.12 -33.47 -12.49
N ALA A 146 19.56 -34.57 -13.10
CA ALA A 146 19.78 -34.65 -14.54
C ALA A 146 18.48 -34.49 -15.36
N GLY A 147 17.35 -34.98 -14.82
CA GLY A 147 16.03 -34.80 -15.42
C GLY A 147 15.56 -33.35 -15.36
N VAL A 148 15.66 -32.72 -14.18
CA VAL A 148 15.20 -31.34 -13.97
C VAL A 148 15.98 -30.34 -14.82
N HIS A 149 17.32 -30.46 -14.89
CA HIS A 149 18.14 -29.58 -15.72
C HIS A 149 17.69 -29.60 -17.19
N SER A 150 17.41 -30.78 -17.74
CA SER A 150 16.94 -30.91 -19.13
C SER A 150 15.57 -30.25 -19.36
N VAL A 151 14.68 -30.31 -18.36
CA VAL A 151 13.36 -29.65 -18.39
C VAL A 151 13.54 -28.13 -18.34
N LEU A 152 14.34 -27.61 -17.41
CA LEU A 152 14.62 -26.18 -17.33
C LEU A 152 15.28 -25.65 -18.61
N ALA A 153 16.18 -26.42 -19.23
CA ALA A 153 16.80 -26.04 -20.48
C ALA A 153 15.79 -25.92 -21.63
N ALA A 154 14.74 -26.75 -21.64
CA ALA A 154 13.64 -26.62 -22.60
C ALA A 154 12.76 -25.40 -22.30
N LEU A 155 12.52 -25.09 -21.03
CA LEU A 155 11.75 -23.92 -20.59
C LEU A 155 12.50 -22.60 -20.78
N ALA A 156 13.83 -22.62 -20.97
CA ALA A 156 14.64 -21.43 -21.21
C ALA A 156 14.29 -20.68 -22.52
N ASP A 157 13.48 -21.30 -23.38
CA ASP A 157 12.89 -20.74 -24.59
C ASP A 157 11.34 -20.83 -24.57
N ASP A 158 10.72 -20.92 -23.39
CA ASP A 158 9.25 -20.96 -23.26
C ASP A 158 8.60 -19.68 -23.81
N THR A 159 7.37 -19.83 -24.32
CA THR A 159 6.56 -18.72 -24.82
C THR A 159 6.03 -17.82 -23.72
N ASP A 160 5.92 -18.34 -22.49
CA ASP A 160 5.61 -17.55 -21.30
C ASP A 160 6.90 -16.91 -20.77
N ASP A 161 6.92 -15.58 -20.73
CA ASP A 161 8.11 -14.79 -20.40
C ASP A 161 8.59 -15.03 -18.96
N ASP A 162 7.67 -15.28 -18.04
CA ASP A 162 7.99 -15.52 -16.63
C ASP A 162 8.54 -16.94 -16.42
N VAL A 163 7.93 -17.95 -17.03
CA VAL A 163 8.45 -19.33 -17.03
C VAL A 163 9.86 -19.35 -17.61
N ARG A 164 10.06 -18.66 -18.73
CA ARG A 164 11.36 -18.51 -19.38
C ARG A 164 12.37 -17.84 -18.45
N ARG A 165 11.98 -16.74 -17.80
CA ARG A 165 12.83 -16.02 -16.83
C ARG A 165 13.24 -16.93 -15.68
N ILE A 166 12.31 -17.59 -15.00
CA ILE A 166 12.60 -18.48 -13.86
C ILE A 166 13.60 -19.57 -14.27
N ALA A 167 13.37 -20.22 -15.42
CA ALA A 167 14.24 -21.27 -15.93
C ALA A 167 15.65 -20.75 -16.28
N ARG A 168 15.74 -19.60 -16.96
CA ARG A 168 17.03 -18.98 -17.34
C ARG A 168 17.84 -18.53 -16.13
N THR A 169 17.19 -17.90 -15.15
CA THR A 169 17.83 -17.50 -13.89
C THR A 169 18.42 -18.72 -13.17
N ALA A 170 17.65 -19.81 -13.08
CA ALA A 170 18.11 -21.05 -12.44
C ALA A 170 19.29 -21.72 -13.16
N LEU A 171 19.39 -21.54 -14.48
CA LEU A 171 20.48 -22.06 -15.31
C LEU A 171 21.68 -21.09 -15.42
N GLY A 172 21.64 -19.92 -14.77
CA GLY A 172 22.69 -18.90 -14.89
C GLY A 172 22.80 -18.30 -16.30
N LEU A 173 21.73 -18.36 -17.08
CA LEU A 173 21.65 -17.77 -18.42
C LEU A 173 21.29 -16.28 -18.31
N GLU A 174 21.67 -15.49 -19.33
CA GLU A 174 21.25 -14.10 -19.41
C GLU A 174 19.72 -14.00 -19.45
N VAL A 175 19.16 -13.17 -18.57
CA VAL A 175 17.73 -12.82 -18.53
C VAL A 175 17.60 -11.43 -19.13
N GLU A 176 16.55 -11.19 -19.93
CA GLU A 176 16.26 -9.82 -20.37
C GLU A 176 16.01 -8.96 -19.14
N ALA A 177 16.85 -7.93 -18.96
CA ALA A 177 16.60 -6.96 -17.91
C ALA A 177 15.27 -6.27 -18.19
N GLY A 178 14.41 -6.19 -17.17
CA GLY A 178 13.25 -5.32 -17.21
C GLY A 178 13.65 -3.90 -17.56
N SER A 179 12.71 -3.14 -18.12
CA SER A 179 12.95 -1.75 -18.46
C SER A 179 13.51 -0.96 -17.27
N ALA A 180 14.52 -0.10 -17.50
CA ALA A 180 15.01 0.85 -16.49
C ALA A 180 14.01 2.00 -16.21
N ASP A 181 12.77 1.86 -16.67
CA ASP A 181 11.71 2.83 -16.47
C ASP A 181 11.32 2.89 -14.99
N PRO A 182 10.91 4.07 -14.49
CA PRO A 182 10.47 4.20 -13.12
C PRO A 182 9.23 3.32 -12.89
N VAL A 183 9.24 2.54 -11.80
CA VAL A 183 8.04 1.90 -11.25
C VAL A 183 7.37 2.83 -10.23
N PRO A 184 6.05 2.72 -10.02
CA PRO A 184 5.37 3.48 -8.98
C PRO A 184 5.98 3.24 -7.59
N ALA A 185 5.58 4.07 -6.64
CA ALA A 185 5.94 3.94 -5.24
C ALA A 185 5.44 2.61 -4.66
N PHE A 186 4.28 2.17 -5.12
CA PHE A 186 3.64 0.88 -4.86
C PHE A 186 2.50 0.69 -5.88
N PRO A 187 2.02 -0.54 -6.12
CA PRO A 187 0.83 -0.79 -6.93
C PRO A 187 -0.38 0.01 -6.43
N GLY A 188 -0.94 0.87 -7.28
CA GLY A 188 -2.04 1.79 -6.92
C GLY A 188 -1.60 3.17 -6.43
N ALA A 189 -0.30 3.50 -6.47
CA ALA A 189 0.17 4.88 -6.31
C ALA A 189 -0.19 5.72 -7.54
N GLU A 190 -0.83 6.87 -7.33
CA GLU A 190 -1.28 7.77 -8.41
C GLU A 190 -0.92 9.24 -8.14
N GLY A 191 -1.15 10.11 -9.13
CA GLY A 191 -0.88 11.55 -9.02
C GLY A 191 0.61 11.93 -9.05
N PHE A 192 0.93 13.17 -8.67
CA PHE A 192 2.27 13.72 -8.86
C PHE A 192 3.37 13.02 -8.02
N GLY A 193 3.02 12.45 -6.87
CA GLY A 193 3.94 11.70 -6.01
C GLY A 193 4.09 10.23 -6.39
N MET A 194 3.42 9.74 -7.44
CA MET A 194 3.34 8.30 -7.73
C MET A 194 4.69 7.62 -7.99
N TRP A 195 5.69 8.36 -8.49
CA TRP A 195 7.02 7.81 -8.81
C TRP A 195 8.03 7.92 -7.65
N THR A 196 7.54 8.17 -6.44
CA THR A 196 8.38 8.30 -5.25
C THR A 196 9.09 6.98 -4.96
N ARG A 197 10.43 6.98 -4.91
CA ARG A 197 11.21 5.76 -4.70
C ARG A 197 11.09 5.20 -3.27
N GLY A 198 10.95 6.07 -2.28
CA GLY A 198 10.99 5.67 -0.88
C GLY A 198 12.30 4.96 -0.50
N GLY A 199 12.19 3.91 0.30
CA GLY A 199 13.30 3.11 0.83
C GLY A 199 13.83 1.99 -0.07
N ARG A 200 13.35 1.85 -1.32
CA ARG A 200 13.66 0.74 -2.23
C ARG A 200 15.16 0.44 -2.37
N GLY A 201 15.53 -0.83 -2.19
CA GLY A 201 16.91 -1.33 -2.23
C GLY A 201 17.74 -0.93 -0.99
N GLY A 202 17.06 -0.57 0.09
CA GLY A 202 17.66 -0.10 1.34
C GLY A 202 17.65 -1.15 2.46
N ASP A 203 18.07 -0.71 3.64
CA ASP A 203 18.03 -1.55 4.84
C ASP A 203 16.60 -1.64 5.41
N VAL A 204 16.23 -2.80 5.94
CA VAL A 204 14.97 -2.97 6.67
C VAL A 204 15.19 -2.62 8.15
N TYR A 205 14.40 -1.66 8.65
CA TYR A 205 14.40 -1.24 10.05
C TYR A 205 13.13 -1.72 10.73
N VAL A 206 13.28 -2.68 11.63
CA VAL A 206 12.16 -3.23 12.42
C VAL A 206 11.95 -2.41 13.70
N VAL A 207 10.79 -1.77 13.81
CA VAL A 207 10.33 -1.13 15.05
C VAL A 207 9.82 -2.21 16.00
N THR A 208 10.49 -2.39 17.14
CA THR A 208 10.25 -3.48 18.10
C THR A 208 9.70 -3.00 19.43
N ASN A 209 9.53 -1.68 19.62
CA ASN A 209 8.94 -1.12 20.83
C ASN A 209 8.23 0.20 20.58
N LEU A 210 7.36 0.57 21.53
CA LEU A 210 6.54 1.79 21.47
C LEU A 210 7.21 3.01 22.14
N ASN A 211 8.49 2.92 22.49
CA ASN A 211 9.19 4.05 23.09
C ASN A 211 9.40 5.15 22.02
N ASP A 212 9.40 6.41 22.47
CA ASP A 212 9.68 7.55 21.60
C ASP A 212 11.09 7.54 21.01
N SER A 213 12.08 6.99 21.71
CA SER A 213 13.49 6.98 21.27
C SER A 213 14.27 5.78 21.80
N GLY A 214 15.48 5.59 21.26
CA GLY A 214 16.37 4.48 21.60
C GLY A 214 16.31 3.33 20.59
N PRO A 215 17.16 2.30 20.74
CA PRO A 215 17.20 1.15 19.83
C PRO A 215 15.81 0.49 19.66
N GLY A 216 15.46 0.16 18.43
CA GLY A 216 14.18 -0.47 18.08
C GLY A 216 12.96 0.47 18.07
N SER A 217 13.14 1.78 18.32
CA SER A 217 12.06 2.77 18.22
C SER A 217 11.86 3.29 16.78
N LEU A 218 10.66 3.79 16.48
CA LEU A 218 10.38 4.49 15.23
C LEU A 218 11.33 5.67 15.00
N ARG A 219 11.64 6.45 16.05
CA ARG A 219 12.53 7.61 15.92
C ARG A 219 13.93 7.20 15.50
N ALA A 220 14.47 6.11 16.05
CA ALA A 220 15.78 5.60 15.63
C ALA A 220 15.78 5.22 14.13
N ALA A 221 14.71 4.61 13.62
CA ALA A 221 14.57 4.29 12.20
C ALA A 221 14.44 5.55 11.32
N VAL A 222 13.66 6.54 11.77
CA VAL A 222 13.49 7.82 11.05
C VAL A 222 14.80 8.62 10.97
N GLU A 223 15.60 8.62 12.04
CA GLU A 223 16.85 9.36 12.13
C GLU A 223 18.04 8.64 11.47
N ALA A 224 17.89 7.35 11.16
CA ALA A 224 18.90 6.57 10.45
C ALA A 224 19.19 7.13 9.04
N SER A 225 20.42 6.89 8.57
CA SER A 225 20.89 7.37 7.26
C SER A 225 20.82 6.26 6.22
N GLY A 226 20.73 6.65 4.95
CA GLY A 226 20.61 5.71 3.82
C GLY A 226 19.16 5.37 3.48
N PRO A 227 18.93 4.77 2.28
CA PRO A 227 17.64 4.21 1.92
C PRO A 227 17.20 3.17 2.94
N ARG A 228 15.94 3.26 3.37
CA ARG A 228 15.43 2.34 4.41
C ARG A 228 13.92 2.12 4.35
N ILE A 229 13.53 0.90 4.65
CA ILE A 229 12.14 0.48 4.76
C ILE A 229 11.88 0.20 6.24
N VAL A 230 10.96 0.97 6.83
CA VAL A 230 10.56 0.84 8.23
C VAL A 230 9.33 -0.04 8.32
N VAL A 231 9.47 -1.16 9.03
CA VAL A 231 8.40 -2.13 9.31
C VAL A 231 8.18 -2.24 10.82
N PHE A 232 7.04 -2.78 11.24
CA PHE A 232 6.62 -2.78 12.64
C PHE A 232 6.40 -4.21 13.16
N ALA A 233 7.20 -4.59 14.16
CA ALA A 233 7.02 -5.81 14.95
C ALA A 233 6.11 -5.61 16.17
N VAL A 234 5.57 -4.41 16.33
CA VAL A 234 4.67 -4.03 17.43
C VAL A 234 3.51 -3.22 16.89
N SER A 235 2.42 -3.21 17.65
CA SER A 235 1.28 -2.34 17.43
C SER A 235 0.99 -1.59 18.71
N GLY A 236 0.31 -0.45 18.59
CA GLY A 236 0.11 0.42 19.74
C GLY A 236 0.20 1.90 19.45
N THR A 237 0.19 2.66 20.53
CA THR A 237 0.38 4.11 20.49
C THR A 237 1.81 4.45 20.90
N ILE A 238 2.57 5.02 19.97
CA ILE A 238 3.88 5.64 20.23
C ILE A 238 3.62 7.07 20.71
N HIS A 239 3.74 7.27 22.02
CA HIS A 239 3.60 8.58 22.66
C HIS A 239 4.91 9.36 22.55
N LEU A 240 4.98 10.26 21.56
CA LEU A 240 6.17 11.06 21.32
C LEU A 240 6.48 11.97 22.52
N LYS A 241 7.77 12.29 22.72
CA LYS A 241 8.22 13.25 23.74
C LYS A 241 8.66 14.59 23.14
N SER A 242 8.80 14.64 21.82
CA SER A 242 9.13 15.81 21.04
C SER A 242 8.66 15.61 19.60
N ARG A 243 8.62 16.69 18.81
CA ARG A 243 8.33 16.63 17.38
C ARG A 243 9.23 15.60 16.68
N LEU A 244 8.66 14.83 15.76
CA LEU A 244 9.41 13.87 14.94
C LEU A 244 9.60 14.45 13.53
N ASP A 245 10.81 14.91 13.23
CA ASP A 245 11.15 15.47 11.92
C ASP A 245 11.81 14.38 11.05
N ILE A 246 11.17 14.02 9.94
CA ILE A 246 11.73 13.13 8.91
C ILE A 246 12.63 13.99 8.00
N THR A 247 13.94 13.94 8.26
CA THR A 247 14.94 14.77 7.58
C THR A 247 15.88 13.99 6.67
N LYS A 248 15.97 12.67 6.84
CA LYS A 248 16.82 11.79 6.04
C LYS A 248 16.00 11.20 4.87
N PRO A 249 16.44 11.38 3.60
CA PRO A 249 15.66 10.99 2.43
C PRO A 249 15.58 9.48 2.26
N PHE A 250 14.85 9.03 1.24
CA PHE A 250 14.71 7.62 0.83
C PHE A 250 14.19 6.75 1.96
N ILE A 251 12.95 6.98 2.38
CA ILE A 251 12.32 6.24 3.47
C ILE A 251 10.91 5.79 3.09
N THR A 252 10.65 4.51 3.30
CA THR A 252 9.29 3.95 3.32
C THR A 252 8.91 3.65 4.76
N ILE A 253 7.79 4.17 5.24
CA ILE A 253 7.19 3.79 6.53
C ILE A 253 5.94 2.97 6.23
N ALA A 254 6.04 1.66 6.42
CA ALA A 254 5.02 0.67 6.06
C ALA A 254 4.21 0.25 7.29
N GLY A 255 3.26 1.10 7.71
CA GLY A 255 2.42 0.86 8.88
C GLY A 255 1.55 -0.40 8.78
N GLN A 256 1.27 -0.88 7.55
CA GLN A 256 0.49 -2.11 7.32
C GLN A 256 1.17 -3.39 7.82
N THR A 257 2.46 -3.33 8.16
CA THR A 257 3.19 -4.46 8.75
C THR A 257 2.95 -4.64 10.24
N ALA A 258 2.42 -3.61 10.91
CA ALA A 258 2.14 -3.69 12.34
C ALA A 258 1.05 -4.76 12.61
N PRO A 259 1.23 -5.62 13.63
CA PRO A 259 0.23 -6.63 13.98
C PRO A 259 -1.06 -6.00 14.53
N GLY A 260 -2.12 -6.79 14.71
CA GLY A 260 -3.34 -6.37 15.39
C GLY A 260 -3.93 -5.07 14.82
N ASP A 261 -4.17 -4.08 15.69
CA ASP A 261 -4.86 -2.85 15.32
C ASP A 261 -3.95 -1.81 14.60
N GLY A 262 -2.65 -2.09 14.47
CA GLY A 262 -1.68 -1.21 13.80
C GLY A 262 -1.04 -0.15 14.70
N ILE A 263 -0.48 0.90 14.09
CA ILE A 263 0.33 1.91 14.79
C ILE A 263 -0.32 3.31 14.78
N THR A 264 -0.36 3.90 15.98
CA THR A 264 -0.71 5.31 16.18
C THR A 264 0.47 6.08 16.73
N ILE A 265 0.74 7.26 16.18
CA ILE A 265 1.73 8.21 16.66
C ILE A 265 0.99 9.37 17.31
N ALA A 266 1.31 9.65 18.58
CA ALA A 266 0.54 10.54 19.43
C ALA A 266 1.38 11.68 20.04
N ASP A 267 0.67 12.66 20.59
CA ASP A 267 1.14 13.73 21.47
C ASP A 267 1.97 14.85 20.83
N TYR A 268 2.78 14.56 19.81
CA TYR A 268 3.59 15.56 19.08
C TYR A 268 3.42 15.44 17.57
N ALA A 269 3.70 16.55 16.88
CA ALA A 269 3.61 16.62 15.43
C ALA A 269 4.67 15.77 14.74
N VAL A 270 4.34 15.31 13.53
CA VAL A 270 5.29 14.69 12.61
C VAL A 270 5.44 15.57 11.39
N VAL A 271 6.69 15.85 10.99
CA VAL A 271 6.98 16.74 9.87
C VAL A 271 7.89 16.05 8.86
N ILE A 272 7.47 15.97 7.61
CA ILE A 272 8.27 15.50 6.47
C ILE A 272 9.02 16.69 5.89
N LYS A 273 10.36 16.66 5.94
CA LYS A 273 11.24 17.79 5.57
C LYS A 273 12.37 17.38 4.64
N THR A 274 12.13 16.38 3.80
CA THR A 274 13.14 15.76 2.95
C THR A 274 12.52 15.24 1.66
N ASN A 275 13.26 14.47 0.88
CA ASN A 275 12.78 13.88 -0.37
C ASN A 275 12.65 12.36 -0.32
N ASP A 276 11.84 11.83 -1.24
CA ASP A 276 11.63 10.42 -1.48
C ASP A 276 11.08 9.69 -0.25
N VAL A 277 9.86 10.08 0.14
CA VAL A 277 9.18 9.60 1.35
C VAL A 277 7.85 8.93 0.99
N ILE A 278 7.72 7.64 1.33
CA ILE A 278 6.46 6.90 1.27
C ILE A 278 5.98 6.68 2.71
N LEU A 279 4.73 7.05 3.00
CA LEU A 279 4.12 6.85 4.30
C LEU A 279 2.74 6.17 4.13
N ARG A 280 2.59 4.96 4.67
CA ARG A 280 1.38 4.15 4.49
C ARG A 280 0.82 3.60 5.80
N ASN A 281 -0.50 3.55 5.95
CA ASN A 281 -1.19 2.83 7.02
C ASN A 281 -0.76 3.21 8.46
N VAL A 282 -0.53 4.50 8.70
CA VAL A 282 -0.20 5.04 10.03
C VAL A 282 -1.24 6.05 10.49
N ARG A 283 -1.55 6.06 11.79
CA ARG A 283 -2.39 7.10 12.40
C ARG A 283 -1.54 8.16 13.08
N PHE A 284 -1.86 9.42 12.88
CA PHE A 284 -1.27 10.57 13.58
C PHE A 284 -2.37 11.27 14.38
N ARG A 285 -2.14 11.42 15.68
CA ARG A 285 -3.13 11.95 16.63
C ARG A 285 -2.47 12.87 17.63
N LEU A 286 -2.40 14.16 17.29
CA LEU A 286 -1.68 15.16 18.07
C LEU A 286 -2.32 15.36 19.45
N GLY A 287 -3.62 15.69 19.47
CA GLY A 287 -4.35 16.05 20.68
C GLY A 287 -3.84 17.31 21.37
N ASP A 288 -4.44 17.68 22.49
CA ASP A 288 -4.15 18.94 23.19
C ASP A 288 -3.36 18.80 24.50
N LYS A 289 -3.06 17.56 24.92
CA LYS A 289 -2.41 17.28 26.22
C LYS A 289 -1.03 17.91 26.37
N THR A 290 -0.26 17.95 25.28
CA THR A 290 1.08 18.55 25.24
C THR A 290 1.06 20.06 24.99
N ARG A 291 -0.15 20.62 24.80
CA ARG A 291 -0.41 22.05 24.60
C ARG A 291 0.34 22.67 23.42
N GLN A 292 0.54 21.90 22.35
CA GLN A 292 1.20 22.39 21.13
C GLN A 292 0.21 23.06 20.19
N GLU A 293 0.60 24.21 19.63
CA GLU A 293 -0.08 24.84 18.50
C GLU A 293 0.56 24.35 17.21
N SER A 294 0.19 23.14 16.77
CA SER A 294 0.82 22.51 15.62
C SER A 294 -0.18 21.77 14.75
N ASP A 295 0.25 21.55 13.52
CA ASP A 295 -0.31 20.55 12.65
C ASP A 295 -0.05 19.15 13.21
N THR A 296 -0.90 18.18 12.84
CA THR A 296 -0.69 16.78 13.24
C THR A 296 0.34 16.09 12.33
N LEU A 297 0.13 16.18 11.01
CA LEU A 297 1.08 15.74 9.99
C LEU A 297 1.34 16.90 9.02
N TRP A 298 2.61 17.23 8.79
CA TRP A 298 2.98 18.35 7.94
C TRP A 298 4.08 17.97 6.95
N ILE A 299 3.85 18.23 5.67
CA ILE A 299 4.84 18.09 4.59
C ILE A 299 5.36 19.49 4.29
N ASP A 300 6.62 19.78 4.64
CA ASP A 300 7.18 21.13 4.62
C ASP A 300 8.59 21.15 4.02
N GLY A 301 8.75 21.81 2.86
CA GLY A 301 10.05 21.84 2.17
C GLY A 301 10.46 20.49 1.56
N ALA A 302 9.49 19.61 1.26
CA ALA A 302 9.73 18.23 0.84
C ALA A 302 9.54 18.02 -0.66
N LYS A 303 10.09 16.93 -1.22
CA LYS A 303 9.91 16.58 -2.63
C LYS A 303 9.71 15.10 -2.85
N ASN A 304 8.89 14.69 -3.82
CA ASN A 304 8.59 13.27 -4.09
C ASN A 304 8.08 12.59 -2.81
N VAL A 305 6.83 12.90 -2.46
CA VAL A 305 6.20 12.37 -1.26
C VAL A 305 4.87 11.75 -1.63
N ILE A 306 4.62 10.55 -1.13
CA ILE A 306 3.30 9.94 -1.19
C ILE A 306 2.84 9.53 0.22
N VAL A 307 1.65 9.99 0.58
CA VAL A 307 0.96 9.64 1.81
C VAL A 307 -0.31 8.88 1.41
N ASP A 308 -0.40 7.62 1.81
CA ASP A 308 -1.47 6.70 1.40
C ASP A 308 -2.08 5.98 2.60
N HIS A 309 -3.41 5.90 2.68
CA HIS A 309 -4.09 5.22 3.80
C HIS A 309 -3.60 5.70 5.18
N VAL A 310 -3.49 7.02 5.37
CA VAL A 310 -3.12 7.61 6.66
C VAL A 310 -4.35 8.25 7.29
N SER A 311 -4.45 8.17 8.62
CA SER A 311 -5.45 8.93 9.39
C SER A 311 -4.76 10.01 10.21
N SER A 312 -5.07 11.28 9.95
CA SER A 312 -4.54 12.43 10.69
C SER A 312 -5.68 13.16 11.38
N SER A 313 -5.58 13.33 12.71
CA SER A 313 -6.65 13.91 13.51
C SER A 313 -6.18 14.66 14.75
N TRP A 314 -7.10 15.44 15.32
CA TRP A 314 -6.93 16.17 16.58
C TRP A 314 -5.80 17.19 16.54
N SER A 315 -5.66 17.87 15.40
CA SER A 315 -4.75 19.00 15.26
C SER A 315 -5.24 20.21 16.04
N VAL A 316 -4.30 21.04 16.49
CA VAL A 316 -4.60 22.36 17.06
C VAL A 316 -4.53 23.44 15.98
N ASP A 317 -3.67 23.27 14.97
CA ASP A 317 -3.67 24.09 13.75
C ASP A 317 -4.34 23.32 12.59
N GLU A 318 -3.58 22.68 11.68
CA GLU A 318 -4.13 21.84 10.61
C GLU A 318 -3.90 20.32 10.78
N SER A 319 -4.84 19.50 10.30
CA SER A 319 -4.73 18.05 10.44
C SER A 319 -3.69 17.47 9.48
N LEU A 320 -3.71 17.84 8.22
CA LEU A 320 -2.68 17.41 7.25
C LEU A 320 -2.39 18.54 6.26
N SER A 321 -1.18 19.09 6.30
CA SER A 321 -0.78 20.21 5.43
C SER A 321 0.36 19.85 4.48
N VAL A 322 0.41 20.56 3.35
CA VAL A 322 1.51 20.53 2.39
C VAL A 322 1.95 21.98 2.14
N SER A 323 3.19 22.30 2.47
CA SER A 323 3.77 23.64 2.34
C SER A 323 5.14 23.60 1.66
N SER A 324 5.43 24.55 0.78
CA SER A 324 6.75 24.75 0.14
C SER A 324 7.37 23.44 -0.39
N SER A 325 6.55 22.55 -0.91
CA SER A 325 6.93 21.20 -1.34
C SER A 325 6.71 21.00 -2.84
N ASP A 326 7.13 19.89 -3.42
CA ASP A 326 6.87 19.57 -4.83
C ASP A 326 6.72 18.07 -5.09
N ASN A 327 5.95 17.70 -6.11
CA ASN A 327 5.60 16.30 -6.43
C ASN A 327 5.05 15.53 -5.20
N VAL A 328 3.87 15.94 -4.72
CA VAL A 328 3.23 15.34 -3.55
C VAL A 328 1.89 14.70 -3.94
N THR A 329 1.67 13.46 -3.53
CA THR A 329 0.34 12.83 -3.52
C THR A 329 -0.11 12.57 -2.09
N VAL A 330 -1.35 12.93 -1.77
CA VAL A 330 -2.08 12.47 -0.59
C VAL A 330 -3.30 11.69 -1.09
N GLN A 331 -3.34 10.40 -0.85
CA GLN A 331 -4.38 9.51 -1.36
C GLN A 331 -4.98 8.62 -0.28
N TRP A 332 -6.26 8.31 -0.39
CA TRP A 332 -6.94 7.37 0.51
C TRP A 332 -6.78 7.72 2.00
N CYS A 333 -6.63 9.00 2.37
CA CYS A 333 -6.39 9.43 3.74
C CYS A 333 -7.65 9.93 4.44
N PHE A 334 -7.70 9.77 5.75
CA PHE A 334 -8.65 10.45 6.64
C PHE A 334 -7.96 11.68 7.25
N ILE A 335 -8.53 12.86 7.02
CA ILE A 335 -8.08 14.15 7.55
C ILE A 335 -9.25 14.69 8.36
N THR A 336 -9.22 14.54 9.69
CA THR A 336 -10.46 14.61 10.48
C THR A 336 -10.28 15.31 11.83
N GLU A 337 -11.38 15.86 12.35
CA GLU A 337 -11.51 16.32 13.74
C GLU A 337 -10.38 17.24 14.22
N SER A 338 -10.24 18.42 13.63
CA SER A 338 -9.40 19.46 14.24
C SER A 338 -10.05 20.03 15.50
N LEU A 339 -9.23 20.49 16.45
CA LEU A 339 -9.66 20.96 17.76
C LEU A 339 -9.92 22.48 17.74
N HIS A 340 -11.18 22.89 17.75
CA HIS A 340 -11.61 24.26 17.48
C HIS A 340 -11.32 25.26 18.61
N ARG A 341 -11.81 25.05 19.83
CA ARG A 341 -11.53 25.94 20.98
C ARG A 341 -10.57 25.29 21.96
N SER A 342 -9.43 24.85 21.43
CA SER A 342 -8.39 24.21 22.22
C SER A 342 -7.36 25.25 22.70
N VAL A 343 -6.06 24.93 22.58
CA VAL A 343 -4.94 25.69 23.13
C VAL A 343 -4.37 26.75 22.17
N HIS A 344 -4.97 26.95 20.99
CA HIS A 344 -4.45 27.87 19.98
C HIS A 344 -4.52 29.34 20.44
N SER A 345 -3.42 30.08 20.31
CA SER A 345 -3.24 31.47 20.78
C SER A 345 -4.21 32.47 20.14
N LYS A 346 -4.63 32.21 18.89
CA LYS A 346 -5.66 32.99 18.17
C LYS A 346 -7.10 32.69 18.62
N GLY A 347 -7.31 31.81 19.60
CA GLY A 347 -8.62 31.40 20.07
C GLY A 347 -9.22 30.30 19.19
N ALA A 348 -10.44 30.51 18.71
CA ALA A 348 -11.18 29.51 17.94
C ALA A 348 -10.50 29.23 16.58
N HIS A 349 -9.79 28.11 16.49
CA HIS A 349 -8.88 27.79 15.40
C HIS A 349 -8.73 26.27 15.31
N GLY A 350 -9.12 25.67 14.19
CA GLY A 350 -9.07 24.23 13.99
C GLY A 350 -9.45 23.89 12.56
N TYR A 351 -8.47 23.46 11.77
CA TYR A 351 -8.58 23.43 10.30
C TYR A 351 -8.16 22.10 9.69
N GLY A 352 -8.61 21.83 8.46
CA GLY A 352 -8.30 20.60 7.72
C GLY A 352 -6.88 20.60 7.18
N SER A 353 -6.62 21.43 6.16
CA SER A 353 -5.36 21.43 5.42
C SER A 353 -4.98 22.82 4.91
N LEU A 354 -3.73 23.20 5.13
CA LEU A 354 -3.07 24.30 4.44
C LEU A 354 -2.26 23.71 3.28
N VAL A 355 -2.58 24.11 2.05
CA VAL A 355 -2.00 23.52 0.82
C VAL A 355 -1.32 24.62 0.02
N ARG A 356 -0.06 24.94 0.34
CA ARG A 356 0.62 26.09 -0.24
C ARG A 356 1.95 25.73 -0.89
N GLY A 357 2.13 26.14 -2.14
CA GLY A 357 3.33 25.86 -2.91
C GLY A 357 4.15 27.10 -3.20
N GLU A 358 5.14 26.88 -4.07
CA GLU A 358 5.99 27.91 -4.64
C GLU A 358 6.65 27.38 -5.93
N PHE A 359 6.87 28.26 -6.91
CA PHE A 359 7.73 27.99 -8.06
C PHE A 359 7.36 26.72 -8.87
N GLY A 360 6.09 26.60 -9.25
CA GLY A 360 5.65 25.48 -10.10
C GLY A 360 5.31 24.19 -9.35
N SER A 361 5.23 24.23 -8.01
CA SER A 361 4.83 23.10 -7.17
C SER A 361 3.61 22.34 -7.72
N LYS A 362 3.59 21.01 -7.55
CA LYS A 362 2.47 20.16 -8.00
C LYS A 362 2.00 19.17 -6.93
N TYR A 363 0.71 19.23 -6.58
CA TYR A 363 0.09 18.37 -5.56
C TYR A 363 -1.17 17.65 -6.07
N SER A 364 -1.32 16.38 -5.69
CA SER A 364 -2.51 15.57 -5.93
C SER A 364 -3.14 15.20 -4.60
N PHE A 365 -4.44 15.43 -4.48
CA PHE A 365 -5.26 14.97 -3.36
C PHE A 365 -6.43 14.19 -3.94
N HIS A 366 -6.47 12.88 -3.77
CA HIS A 366 -7.58 12.06 -4.25
C HIS A 366 -8.03 10.95 -3.31
N HIS A 367 -9.33 10.63 -3.35
CA HIS A 367 -9.95 9.63 -2.48
C HIS A 367 -9.72 9.86 -0.99
N ASN A 368 -9.58 11.13 -0.56
CA ASN A 368 -9.44 11.46 0.85
C ASN A 368 -10.78 11.85 1.47
N LEU A 369 -10.91 11.68 2.78
CA LEU A 369 -11.99 12.22 3.59
C LEU A 369 -11.49 13.42 4.40
N TRP A 370 -12.08 14.59 4.20
CA TRP A 370 -12.05 15.67 5.20
C TRP A 370 -13.34 15.65 6.02
N ALA A 371 -13.24 15.65 7.35
CA ALA A 371 -14.43 15.69 8.20
C ALA A 371 -14.24 16.50 9.50
N HIS A 372 -15.27 17.25 9.87
CA HIS A 372 -15.37 17.91 11.19
C HIS A 372 -14.31 18.99 11.46
N HIS A 373 -14.06 19.85 10.47
CA HIS A 373 -13.19 21.03 10.65
C HIS A 373 -13.97 22.33 10.61
N SER A 374 -13.40 23.39 11.21
CA SER A 374 -14.00 24.74 11.12
C SER A 374 -13.94 25.34 9.72
N GLY A 375 -13.06 24.82 8.86
CA GLY A 375 -12.83 25.26 7.49
C GLY A 375 -11.48 24.74 6.98
N ARG A 376 -10.96 25.36 5.91
CA ARG A 376 -9.75 24.94 5.19
C ARG A 376 -9.83 23.46 4.78
N MET A 377 -10.94 23.11 4.13
CA MET A 377 -11.17 21.79 3.55
C MET A 377 -11.28 21.92 2.02
N PRO A 378 -10.20 22.28 1.29
CA PRO A 378 -8.86 22.70 1.74
C PRO A 378 -8.66 24.24 1.73
N ARG A 379 -7.55 24.76 2.26
CA ARG A 379 -7.08 26.14 1.98
C ARG A 379 -5.83 26.11 1.10
N PRO A 380 -5.98 26.17 -0.23
CA PRO A 380 -4.84 26.24 -1.11
C PRO A 380 -4.34 27.69 -1.27
N GLY A 381 -3.13 27.84 -1.81
CA GLY A 381 -2.55 29.13 -2.17
C GLY A 381 -1.09 28.99 -2.61
N ASN A 382 -0.41 30.09 -2.85
CA ASN A 382 1.01 30.07 -3.25
C ASN A 382 1.76 31.14 -2.46
N TYR A 383 2.90 30.78 -1.88
CA TYR A 383 3.69 31.72 -1.06
C TYR A 383 4.34 32.80 -1.90
N THR A 384 4.67 32.49 -3.16
CA THR A 384 5.35 33.40 -4.06
C THR A 384 4.36 34.24 -4.87
N ALA A 385 4.64 35.54 -4.96
CA ALA A 385 3.79 36.48 -5.67
C ALA A 385 3.79 36.23 -7.19
N TYR A 386 2.65 36.51 -7.85
CA TYR A 386 2.40 36.23 -9.27
C TYR A 386 3.41 36.89 -10.25
N ASN A 387 4.14 37.91 -9.79
CA ASN A 387 5.14 38.61 -10.60
C ASN A 387 6.52 37.93 -10.56
N PHE A 388 6.80 37.11 -9.55
CA PHE A 388 8.03 36.33 -9.40
C PHE A 388 7.87 34.86 -9.78
N ASP A 389 6.68 34.31 -9.59
CA ASP A 389 6.33 32.94 -9.94
C ASP A 389 5.18 32.95 -10.93
N LYS A 390 5.49 32.61 -12.19
CA LYS A 390 4.54 32.60 -13.32
C LYS A 390 3.85 31.26 -13.49
N ASP A 391 4.44 30.22 -12.93
CA ASP A 391 3.91 28.86 -12.97
C ASP A 391 2.91 28.66 -11.84
N GLY A 392 3.20 29.21 -10.65
CA GLY A 392 2.35 29.11 -9.47
C GLY A 392 2.29 27.69 -8.91
N LEU A 393 1.34 27.45 -8.01
CA LEU A 393 1.03 26.10 -7.52
C LEU A 393 -0.05 25.46 -8.40
N LEU A 394 0.09 24.18 -8.75
CA LEU A 394 -0.96 23.32 -9.30
C LEU A 394 -1.44 22.30 -8.26
N VAL A 395 -2.76 22.22 -8.04
CA VAL A 395 -3.37 21.19 -7.19
C VAL A 395 -4.53 20.49 -7.88
N ASP A 396 -4.52 19.16 -7.90
CA ASP A 396 -5.65 18.33 -8.33
C ASP A 396 -6.39 17.77 -7.10
N PHE A 397 -7.60 18.28 -6.83
CA PHE A 397 -8.53 17.74 -5.85
C PHE A 397 -9.56 16.89 -6.58
N ARG A 398 -9.41 15.57 -6.51
CA ARG A 398 -10.21 14.63 -7.28
C ARG A 398 -10.82 13.52 -6.43
N ASN A 399 -12.09 13.20 -6.62
CA ASN A 399 -12.72 12.06 -5.92
C ASN A 399 -12.62 12.08 -4.38
N ASN A 400 -12.50 13.26 -3.77
CA ASN A 400 -12.46 13.39 -2.31
C ASN A 400 -13.87 13.57 -1.72
N VAL A 401 -14.01 13.28 -0.43
CA VAL A 401 -15.20 13.54 0.37
C VAL A 401 -14.93 14.67 1.35
N PHE A 402 -15.82 15.67 1.38
CA PHE A 402 -15.75 16.81 2.29
C PHE A 402 -17.02 16.86 3.15
N TYR A 403 -16.89 16.70 4.46
CA TYR A 403 -18.01 16.59 5.37
C TYR A 403 -17.96 17.56 6.56
N ASN A 404 -19.12 18.15 6.89
CA ASN A 404 -19.35 18.88 8.13
C ASN A 404 -18.34 20.02 8.42
N TRP A 405 -18.06 20.83 7.40
CA TRP A 405 -17.28 22.06 7.59
C TRP A 405 -18.06 23.08 8.43
N GLY A 406 -17.32 23.95 9.12
CA GLY A 406 -17.88 25.11 9.81
C GLY A 406 -18.29 26.23 8.84
N GLY A 407 -19.41 26.88 9.13
CA GLY A 407 -19.80 28.10 8.41
C GLY A 407 -20.30 27.86 6.97
N GLY A 408 -20.02 28.82 6.09
CA GLY A 408 -20.67 28.92 4.78
C GLY A 408 -20.06 28.09 3.64
N TYR A 409 -18.80 27.68 3.78
CA TYR A 409 -18.00 27.09 2.70
C TYR A 409 -16.97 26.08 3.24
N SER A 410 -16.67 25.04 2.45
CA SER A 410 -15.70 24.00 2.82
C SER A 410 -14.25 24.49 2.72
N GLY A 411 -13.83 24.88 1.51
CA GLY A 411 -12.48 25.37 1.23
C GLY A 411 -12.46 26.85 0.85
N ALA A 412 -11.29 27.47 0.92
CA ALA A 412 -11.09 28.83 0.44
C ALA A 412 -9.65 29.13 0.06
N ASN A 413 -9.45 29.95 -0.96
CA ASN A 413 -8.20 30.66 -1.18
C ASN A 413 -8.38 32.13 -0.74
N HIS A 414 -7.50 32.56 0.15
CA HIS A 414 -7.48 33.91 0.72
C HIS A 414 -6.26 34.73 0.27
N ASP A 415 -5.44 34.18 -0.63
CA ASP A 415 -4.38 34.96 -1.25
C ASP A 415 -4.99 36.06 -2.14
N THR A 416 -4.23 37.11 -2.39
CA THR A 416 -4.65 38.23 -3.24
C THR A 416 -3.65 38.57 -4.34
N ASN A 417 -2.50 37.88 -4.35
CA ASN A 417 -1.33 38.29 -5.14
C ASN A 417 -0.49 37.10 -5.62
N SER A 418 -1.09 35.92 -5.82
CA SER A 418 -0.36 34.69 -6.13
C SER A 418 -1.09 33.84 -7.17
N ILE A 419 -0.36 33.10 -8.02
CA ILE A 419 -0.97 32.19 -9.00
C ILE A 419 -1.17 30.83 -8.34
N THR A 420 -2.39 30.33 -8.40
CA THR A 420 -2.70 28.95 -8.01
C THR A 420 -3.73 28.39 -8.97
N MET A 421 -3.49 27.17 -9.43
CA MET A 421 -4.28 26.44 -10.40
C MET A 421 -4.91 25.24 -9.72
N TYR A 422 -6.24 25.11 -9.82
CA TYR A 422 -6.96 24.01 -9.18
C TYR A 422 -7.76 23.21 -10.19
N ASN A 423 -7.76 21.90 -10.02
CA ASN A 423 -8.83 21.04 -10.50
C ASN A 423 -9.67 20.60 -9.30
N PHE A 424 -10.98 20.80 -9.35
CA PHE A 424 -11.95 20.19 -8.45
C PHE A 424 -12.84 19.27 -9.28
N VAL A 425 -12.52 17.98 -9.29
CA VAL A 425 -13.15 16.99 -10.18
C VAL A 425 -13.78 15.87 -9.36
N ASN A 426 -15.06 15.61 -9.59
CA ASN A 426 -15.78 14.46 -9.01
C ASN A 426 -15.67 14.35 -7.47
N ASN A 427 -15.59 15.46 -6.74
CA ASN A 427 -15.59 15.44 -5.28
C ASN A 427 -17.03 15.40 -4.73
N TYR A 428 -17.20 14.77 -3.56
CA TYR A 428 -18.47 14.70 -2.85
C TYR A 428 -18.46 15.63 -1.64
N TYR A 429 -19.25 16.69 -1.69
CA TYR A 429 -19.46 17.59 -0.55
C TYR A 429 -20.76 17.24 0.16
N LYS A 430 -20.70 17.10 1.49
CA LYS A 430 -21.86 16.83 2.33
C LYS A 430 -21.88 17.78 3.51
N ARG A 431 -22.98 18.52 3.64
CA ARG A 431 -23.21 19.38 4.81
C ARG A 431 -23.43 18.51 6.03
N GLY A 432 -22.86 18.93 7.15
CA GLY A 432 -23.12 18.32 8.46
C GLY A 432 -23.75 19.33 9.43
N PRO A 433 -23.93 18.93 10.70
CA PRO A 433 -24.54 19.76 11.73
C PRO A 433 -23.91 21.15 11.93
N ASN A 434 -22.63 21.34 11.59
CA ASN A 434 -21.90 22.61 11.73
C ASN A 434 -21.90 23.48 10.47
N SER A 435 -22.40 22.98 9.35
CA SER A 435 -22.39 23.68 8.06
C SER A 435 -23.58 24.63 7.92
N SER A 436 -23.33 25.94 7.99
CA SER A 436 -24.37 26.96 7.80
C SER A 436 -24.62 27.34 6.34
N GLY A 437 -23.76 26.92 5.41
CA GLY A 437 -23.91 27.12 3.95
C GLY A 437 -23.54 25.89 3.14
N SER A 438 -23.59 26.04 1.82
CA SER A 438 -23.46 24.96 0.83
C SER A 438 -22.48 25.29 -0.29
N MET A 439 -21.44 26.09 -0.01
CA MET A 439 -20.40 26.39 -1.00
C MET A 439 -19.26 25.38 -0.87
N ALA A 440 -18.80 24.83 -1.99
CA ALA A 440 -17.62 23.97 -2.02
C ALA A 440 -16.36 24.81 -1.77
N PHE A 441 -16.27 25.98 -2.41
CA PHE A 441 -15.04 26.78 -2.39
C PHE A 441 -15.32 28.29 -2.44
N ARG A 442 -14.48 29.08 -1.78
CA ARG A 442 -14.41 30.54 -1.91
C ARG A 442 -13.09 30.97 -2.54
N GLU A 443 -13.14 31.84 -3.53
CA GLU A 443 -11.95 32.42 -4.15
C GLU A 443 -11.89 33.94 -3.95
N GLU A 444 -10.75 34.44 -3.48
CA GLU A 444 -10.48 35.87 -3.26
C GLU A 444 -9.26 36.38 -4.07
N CYS A 445 -8.49 35.49 -4.70
CA CYS A 445 -7.33 35.82 -5.50
C CYS A 445 -7.68 36.04 -6.99
N PRO A 446 -7.42 37.23 -7.55
CA PRO A 446 -7.70 37.51 -8.96
C PRO A 446 -6.72 36.84 -9.93
N TYR A 447 -5.64 36.22 -9.44
CA TYR A 447 -4.62 35.56 -10.27
C TYR A 447 -4.77 34.03 -10.31
N ALA A 448 -5.67 33.48 -9.50
CA ALA A 448 -5.96 32.05 -9.49
C ALA A 448 -6.68 31.62 -10.77
N LYS A 449 -6.62 30.32 -11.05
CA LYS A 449 -7.33 29.68 -12.16
C LYS A 449 -7.89 28.34 -11.68
N ALA A 450 -9.08 27.98 -12.15
CA ALA A 450 -9.77 26.81 -11.64
C ALA A 450 -10.51 26.06 -12.74
N TYR A 451 -10.65 24.76 -12.56
CA TYR A 451 -11.57 23.89 -13.27
C TYR A 451 -12.46 23.16 -12.25
N PHE A 452 -13.78 23.19 -12.47
CA PHE A 452 -14.77 22.56 -11.60
C PHE A 452 -15.72 21.70 -12.45
N ALA A 453 -15.78 20.40 -12.19
CA ALA A 453 -16.67 19.47 -12.90
C ALA A 453 -17.04 18.24 -12.03
N GLY A 454 -18.26 17.73 -12.21
CA GLY A 454 -18.73 16.48 -11.59
C GLY A 454 -18.83 16.47 -10.06
N ASN A 455 -18.65 17.61 -9.40
CA ASN A 455 -18.73 17.70 -7.94
C ASN A 455 -20.18 17.64 -7.47
N LEU A 456 -20.44 16.86 -6.42
CA LEU A 456 -21.76 16.75 -5.78
C LEU A 456 -21.84 17.63 -4.53
N MET A 457 -23.00 18.22 -4.28
CA MET A 457 -23.37 18.85 -3.02
C MET A 457 -24.59 18.14 -2.45
N ASN A 458 -24.44 17.49 -1.29
CA ASN A 458 -25.44 16.63 -0.65
C ASN A 458 -26.03 15.58 -1.62
N GLY A 459 -25.16 14.94 -2.40
CA GLY A 459 -25.56 13.90 -3.36
C GLY A 459 -26.19 14.43 -4.65
N VAL A 460 -26.22 15.74 -4.88
CA VAL A 460 -26.78 16.33 -6.10
C VAL A 460 -25.69 17.03 -6.90
N GLU A 461 -25.58 16.70 -8.20
CA GLU A 461 -24.74 17.44 -9.13
C GLU A 461 -25.48 18.71 -9.56
N PRO A 462 -24.91 19.90 -9.36
CA PRO A 462 -25.54 21.12 -9.81
C PRO A 462 -25.50 21.21 -11.34
N LYS A 463 -26.56 21.78 -11.95
CA LYS A 463 -26.59 22.02 -13.40
C LYS A 463 -25.45 22.92 -13.89
N ASP A 464 -25.07 23.90 -13.08
CA ASP A 464 -23.86 24.70 -13.28
C ASP A 464 -22.85 24.32 -12.19
N PRO A 465 -21.73 23.64 -12.53
CA PRO A 465 -20.68 23.29 -11.57
C PRO A 465 -20.16 24.49 -10.77
N TRP A 466 -20.19 25.67 -11.38
CA TRP A 466 -19.69 26.90 -10.79
C TRP A 466 -20.62 27.51 -9.73
N SER A 467 -21.86 27.02 -9.62
CA SER A 467 -22.79 27.43 -8.55
C SER A 467 -22.31 27.04 -7.15
N LEU A 468 -21.31 26.15 -7.05
CA LEU A 468 -20.66 25.77 -5.79
C LEU A 468 -19.49 26.69 -5.39
N VAL A 469 -19.18 27.71 -6.20
CA VAL A 469 -18.04 28.61 -5.98
C VAL A 469 -18.49 30.02 -5.57
N ASP A 470 -18.05 30.47 -4.39
CA ASP A 470 -18.21 31.85 -3.90
C ASP A 470 -17.02 32.68 -4.41
N ALA A 471 -17.13 33.17 -5.65
CA ALA A 471 -16.09 33.96 -6.29
C ALA A 471 -16.18 35.44 -5.87
N ARG A 472 -15.22 35.91 -5.08
CA ARG A 472 -15.10 37.29 -4.59
C ARG A 472 -14.05 38.09 -5.36
N ILE A 473 -14.00 37.85 -6.66
CA ILE A 473 -13.11 38.51 -7.61
C ILE A 473 -13.91 39.30 -8.64
N ASN A 474 -13.25 40.19 -9.37
CA ASN A 474 -13.90 40.96 -10.42
C ASN A 474 -14.56 40.04 -11.47
N ARG A 475 -15.77 40.39 -11.94
CA ARG A 475 -16.54 39.53 -12.86
C ARG A 475 -15.82 39.26 -14.18
N THR A 476 -15.11 40.23 -14.74
CA THR A 476 -14.35 40.04 -15.97
C THR A 476 -13.22 39.04 -15.74
N VAL A 477 -12.45 39.19 -14.65
CA VAL A 477 -11.39 38.24 -14.26
C VAL A 477 -11.96 36.83 -14.05
N TYR A 478 -13.13 36.75 -13.40
CA TYR A 478 -13.83 35.48 -13.18
C TYR A 478 -14.12 34.75 -14.50
N GLU A 479 -14.70 35.45 -15.48
CA GLU A 479 -15.11 34.87 -16.76
C GLU A 479 -13.94 34.60 -17.73
N SER A 480 -12.92 35.47 -17.75
CA SER A 480 -11.85 35.41 -18.75
C SER A 480 -10.60 34.68 -18.30
N THR A 481 -10.39 34.52 -16.98
CA THR A 481 -9.09 34.08 -16.44
C THR A 481 -9.21 33.04 -15.34
N TYR A 482 -10.14 33.20 -14.40
CA TYR A 482 -10.30 32.21 -13.33
C TYR A 482 -10.95 30.94 -13.86
N LYS A 483 -12.15 31.03 -14.45
CA LYS A 483 -12.91 29.89 -14.96
C LYS A 483 -12.26 29.27 -16.20
N GLN A 484 -11.68 28.07 -16.06
CA GLN A 484 -11.14 27.28 -17.16
C GLN A 484 -12.19 26.30 -17.72
N SER A 485 -12.07 25.97 -19.01
CA SER A 485 -12.94 25.01 -19.70
C SER A 485 -12.45 23.57 -19.65
N GLU A 486 -11.16 23.36 -19.37
CA GLU A 486 -10.52 22.04 -19.31
C GLU A 486 -9.70 21.92 -18.02
N PRO A 487 -9.52 20.69 -17.48
CA PRO A 487 -8.66 20.48 -16.33
C PRO A 487 -7.20 20.75 -16.69
N PHE A 488 -6.44 21.24 -15.70
CA PHE A 488 -4.99 21.30 -15.79
C PHE A 488 -4.40 19.87 -15.79
N PRO A 489 -3.32 19.59 -16.54
CA PRO A 489 -2.70 18.26 -16.55
C PRO A 489 -2.19 17.84 -15.15
N ALA A 490 -2.73 16.75 -14.61
CA ALA A 490 -2.53 16.33 -13.21
C ALA A 490 -1.83 14.96 -13.02
N GLY A 491 -1.28 14.38 -14.08
CA GLY A 491 -0.79 12.99 -14.07
C GLY A 491 -1.92 11.96 -14.14
N PHE A 492 -1.58 10.68 -14.00
CA PHE A 492 -2.54 9.59 -14.00
C PHE A 492 -3.21 9.48 -12.62
N ILE A 493 -4.55 9.57 -12.59
CA ILE A 493 -5.40 9.30 -11.42
C ILE A 493 -6.66 8.60 -11.92
N SER A 494 -6.95 7.41 -11.39
CA SER A 494 -8.20 6.70 -11.68
C SER A 494 -9.38 7.56 -11.24
N THR A 495 -10.18 7.99 -12.21
CA THR A 495 -11.24 8.97 -12.00
C THR A 495 -12.60 8.32 -12.12
N GLU A 496 -13.38 8.38 -11.05
CA GLU A 496 -14.70 7.76 -10.97
C GLU A 496 -15.80 8.79 -10.70
N PRO A 497 -17.10 8.48 -10.90
CA PRO A 497 -18.17 9.38 -10.51
C PRO A 497 -18.13 9.68 -9.00
N ALA A 498 -18.43 10.92 -8.61
CA ALA A 498 -18.33 11.37 -7.22
C ALA A 498 -19.12 10.53 -6.21
N ALA A 499 -20.25 9.92 -6.62
CA ALA A 499 -21.03 9.05 -5.77
C ALA A 499 -20.32 7.72 -5.47
N VAL A 500 -19.61 7.15 -6.45
CA VAL A 500 -18.83 5.92 -6.27
C VAL A 500 -17.61 6.20 -5.41
N ALA A 501 -16.92 7.32 -5.68
CA ALA A 501 -15.83 7.78 -4.83
C ALA A 501 -16.27 7.98 -3.37
N TYR A 502 -17.47 8.53 -3.13
CA TYR A 502 -18.00 8.66 -1.77
C TYR A 502 -18.11 7.31 -1.04
N GLU A 503 -18.65 6.29 -1.72
CA GLU A 503 -18.79 4.95 -1.14
C GLU A 503 -17.42 4.32 -0.87
N ARG A 504 -16.51 4.40 -1.85
CA ARG A 504 -15.15 3.86 -1.73
C ARG A 504 -14.33 4.55 -0.67
N VAL A 505 -14.32 5.89 -0.60
CA VAL A 505 -13.61 6.62 0.45
C VAL A 505 -14.12 6.21 1.84
N LEU A 506 -15.44 6.06 2.00
CA LEU A 506 -16.00 5.61 3.28
C LEU A 506 -15.72 4.14 3.58
N ALA A 507 -15.39 3.29 2.61
CA ALA A 507 -15.05 1.89 2.82
C ALA A 507 -13.52 1.67 2.98
N GLU A 508 -12.73 2.33 2.15
CA GLU A 508 -11.34 2.01 1.86
C GLU A 508 -10.36 3.06 2.41
N ALA A 509 -10.72 4.35 2.54
CA ALA A 509 -9.74 5.34 3.02
C ALA A 509 -9.48 5.30 4.53
N GLY A 510 -8.37 5.92 4.95
CA GLY A 510 -7.84 5.93 6.31
C GLY A 510 -6.84 4.79 6.56
N ALA A 511 -6.19 4.81 7.71
CA ALA A 511 -5.28 3.73 8.10
C ALA A 511 -6.05 2.44 8.44
N HIS A 512 -5.57 1.31 7.93
CA HIS A 512 -6.15 0.00 8.19
C HIS A 512 -5.29 -0.87 9.12
N PRO A 513 -5.91 -1.76 9.93
CA PRO A 513 -7.38 -1.89 10.10
C PRO A 513 -7.95 -0.72 10.89
N ARG A 514 -9.08 -0.12 10.48
CA ARG A 514 -9.64 1.08 11.13
C ARG A 514 -9.84 0.90 12.63
N ASP A 515 -9.49 1.93 13.39
CA ASP A 515 -9.79 1.98 14.81
C ASP A 515 -11.17 2.62 15.09
N GLU A 516 -11.55 2.69 16.38
CA GLU A 516 -12.86 3.18 16.79
C GLU A 516 -13.14 4.65 16.42
N VAL A 517 -12.09 5.46 16.23
CA VAL A 517 -12.24 6.88 15.88
C VAL A 517 -12.49 7.01 14.39
N ASP A 518 -11.70 6.34 13.53
CA ASP A 518 -11.91 6.37 12.09
C ASP A 518 -13.25 5.72 11.72
N ALA A 519 -13.61 4.62 12.38
CA ALA A 519 -14.91 3.97 12.22
C ALA A 519 -16.07 4.91 12.59
N ARG A 520 -15.97 5.59 13.74
CA ARG A 520 -16.98 6.58 14.18
C ARG A 520 -17.12 7.73 13.19
N VAL A 521 -16.01 8.28 12.69
CA VAL A 521 -16.06 9.39 11.73
C VAL A 521 -16.70 8.94 10.41
N ALA A 522 -16.36 7.75 9.90
CA ALA A 522 -17.00 7.21 8.70
C ALA A 522 -18.53 7.04 8.89
N GLU A 523 -18.97 6.54 10.05
CA GLU A 523 -20.39 6.46 10.39
C GLU A 523 -21.05 7.85 10.51
N ASP A 524 -20.36 8.83 11.10
CA ASP A 524 -20.87 10.19 11.21
C ASP A 524 -21.08 10.82 9.83
N VAL A 525 -20.15 10.60 8.89
CA VAL A 525 -20.33 11.00 7.50
C VAL A 525 -21.53 10.29 6.91
N LEU A 526 -21.65 8.96 7.05
CA LEU A 526 -22.75 8.17 6.48
C LEU A 526 -24.11 8.67 6.96
N PHE A 527 -24.29 8.80 8.28
CA PHE A 527 -25.56 9.14 8.91
C PHE A 527 -25.81 10.64 9.05
N GLY A 528 -24.86 11.49 8.66
CA GLY A 528 -25.01 12.94 8.77
C GLY A 528 -24.95 13.45 10.22
N ARG A 529 -24.09 12.86 11.06
CA ARG A 529 -23.92 13.15 12.50
C ARG A 529 -22.58 13.87 12.80
N GLY A 530 -22.09 13.72 14.02
CA GLY A 530 -20.84 14.32 14.49
C GLY A 530 -20.91 15.81 14.75
N ARG A 531 -19.78 16.37 15.20
CA ARG A 531 -19.62 17.79 15.52
C ARG A 531 -18.16 18.20 15.42
N ILE A 532 -17.91 19.49 15.22
CA ILE A 532 -16.59 20.07 15.51
C ILE A 532 -16.36 20.01 17.03
N ILE A 533 -15.17 19.55 17.42
CA ILE A 533 -14.78 19.32 18.82
C ILE A 533 -13.72 20.33 19.27
N ASP A 534 -13.55 20.46 20.58
CA ASP A 534 -12.56 21.33 21.22
C ASP A 534 -11.40 20.55 21.85
N SER A 535 -11.58 19.24 22.08
CA SER A 535 -10.56 18.33 22.62
C SER A 535 -10.88 16.89 22.21
N GLN A 536 -9.85 16.07 22.01
CA GLN A 536 -10.00 14.63 21.77
C GLN A 536 -10.77 13.92 22.89
N GLU A 537 -10.75 14.45 24.12
CA GLU A 537 -11.48 13.86 25.26
C GLU A 537 -13.00 13.89 25.07
N GLN A 538 -13.52 14.79 24.23
CA GLN A 538 -14.95 14.87 23.92
C GLN A 538 -15.47 13.70 23.08
N VAL A 539 -14.55 12.87 22.58
CA VAL A 539 -14.83 11.74 21.69
C VAL A 539 -14.08 10.45 22.10
N GLY A 540 -13.56 10.41 23.33
CA GLY A 540 -12.94 9.23 23.93
C GLY A 540 -11.43 9.30 24.11
N GLY A 541 -10.73 10.19 23.39
CA GLY A 541 -9.27 10.25 23.37
C GLY A 541 -8.64 9.07 22.62
N TRP A 542 -7.34 8.85 22.80
CA TRP A 542 -6.61 7.77 22.13
C TRP A 542 -7.16 6.39 22.51
N PRO A 543 -7.62 5.60 21.52
CA PRO A 543 -8.11 4.24 21.74
C PRO A 543 -7.01 3.33 22.30
N MET A 544 -7.41 2.31 23.06
CA MET A 544 -6.51 1.21 23.39
C MET A 544 -6.35 0.30 22.17
N MET A 545 -5.15 0.26 21.62
CA MET A 545 -4.79 -0.60 20.48
C MET A 545 -4.43 -2.00 20.97
N ARG A 546 -4.98 -3.03 20.33
CA ARG A 546 -4.67 -4.43 20.61
C ARG A 546 -3.54 -4.89 19.71
N SER A 547 -2.60 -5.63 20.30
CA SER A 547 -1.56 -6.32 19.56
C SER A 547 -1.89 -7.78 19.38
N GLU A 548 -1.53 -8.29 18.21
CA GLU A 548 -1.51 -9.71 17.92
C GLU A 548 -0.08 -10.24 17.96
N ALA A 549 0.04 -11.56 17.99
CA ALA A 549 1.33 -12.22 17.81
C ALA A 549 1.83 -11.98 16.39
N LEU A 550 3.13 -11.74 16.25
CA LEU A 550 3.74 -11.68 14.93
C LEU A 550 3.66 -13.06 14.26
N PRO A 551 3.52 -13.08 12.93
CA PRO A 551 3.80 -14.29 12.17
C PRO A 551 5.22 -14.79 12.48
N ALA A 552 5.42 -16.11 12.38
CA ALA A 552 6.75 -16.69 12.47
C ALA A 552 7.64 -16.15 11.33
N ASP A 553 8.90 -15.89 11.66
CA ASP A 553 9.97 -15.49 10.75
C ASP A 553 11.21 -16.27 11.18
N SER A 554 11.42 -17.40 10.53
CA SER A 554 12.40 -18.42 10.92
C SER A 554 13.83 -18.05 10.53
N ASN A 555 14.02 -17.24 9.49
CA ASN A 555 15.33 -16.79 9.02
C ASN A 555 15.68 -15.37 9.54
N GLY A 556 14.70 -14.62 10.06
CA GLY A 556 14.89 -13.30 10.66
C GLY A 556 15.07 -12.18 9.63
N ASP A 557 14.63 -12.37 8.39
CA ASP A 557 14.80 -11.41 7.30
C ASP A 557 13.69 -10.34 7.23
N SER A 558 12.70 -10.40 8.13
CA SER A 558 11.52 -9.52 8.21
C SER A 558 10.39 -9.82 7.21
N ALA A 559 10.51 -10.88 6.40
CA ALA A 559 9.39 -11.46 5.66
C ALA A 559 8.90 -12.72 6.39
N PRO A 560 7.58 -12.88 6.59
CA PRO A 560 7.06 -13.97 7.40
C PRO A 560 7.14 -15.33 6.68
N ASP A 561 7.26 -16.42 7.43
CA ASP A 561 7.37 -17.79 6.90
C ASP A 561 6.24 -18.14 5.93
N TRP A 562 5.02 -17.67 6.20
CA TRP A 562 3.88 -17.96 5.33
C TRP A 562 4.04 -17.31 3.94
N TRP A 563 4.70 -16.14 3.85
CA TRP A 563 4.91 -15.45 2.58
C TRP A 563 5.94 -16.22 1.74
N HIS A 564 7.03 -16.65 2.38
CA HIS A 564 8.01 -17.54 1.76
C HIS A 564 7.33 -18.79 1.18
N VAL A 565 6.54 -19.49 2.01
CA VAL A 565 5.86 -20.72 1.57
C VAL A 565 4.81 -20.45 0.50
N LYS A 566 4.08 -19.33 0.55
CA LYS A 566 3.10 -18.93 -0.48
C LYS A 566 3.72 -18.84 -1.86
N TYR A 567 4.95 -18.33 -1.94
CA TYR A 567 5.69 -18.21 -3.19
C TYR A 567 6.72 -19.34 -3.39
N GLY A 568 6.65 -20.39 -2.56
CA GLY A 568 7.38 -21.63 -2.76
C GLY A 568 8.83 -21.61 -2.29
N PHE A 569 9.22 -20.60 -1.52
CA PHE A 569 10.54 -20.48 -0.92
C PHE A 569 10.63 -21.23 0.41
N ASP A 570 11.82 -21.72 0.73
CA ASP A 570 12.14 -22.31 2.02
C ASP A 570 12.18 -21.22 3.11
N PRO A 571 11.26 -21.21 4.10
CA PRO A 571 11.22 -20.17 5.13
C PRO A 571 12.42 -20.16 6.09
N THR A 572 13.29 -21.17 6.02
CA THR A 572 14.49 -21.27 6.86
C THR A 572 15.78 -20.85 6.14
N LYS A 573 15.68 -20.51 4.85
CA LYS A 573 16.81 -20.03 4.05
C LYS A 573 16.65 -18.53 3.79
N GLU A 574 17.76 -17.83 3.68
CA GLU A 574 17.74 -16.42 3.30
C GLU A 574 17.29 -16.26 1.84
N LEU A 575 16.36 -15.34 1.60
CA LEU A 575 16.05 -14.80 0.29
C LEU A 575 16.66 -13.40 0.20
N ASP A 576 17.22 -13.04 -0.96
CA ASP A 576 17.65 -11.66 -1.18
C ASP A 576 16.42 -10.75 -1.29
N LEU A 577 16.02 -10.17 -0.17
CA LEU A 577 14.87 -9.28 -0.09
C LEU A 577 15.05 -7.96 -0.83
N ASN A 578 16.30 -7.56 -1.11
CA ASN A 578 16.63 -6.42 -1.97
C ASN A 578 16.80 -6.82 -3.45
N GLY A 579 16.78 -8.12 -3.74
CA GLY A 579 16.69 -8.64 -5.09
C GLY A 579 15.31 -8.43 -5.70
N ASP A 580 15.24 -8.70 -7.00
CA ASP A 580 14.06 -8.51 -7.84
C ASP A 580 13.94 -9.76 -8.72
N LEU A 581 13.11 -10.71 -8.29
CA LEU A 581 13.02 -12.04 -8.90
C LEU A 581 12.31 -12.01 -10.26
N ASP A 582 11.41 -11.05 -10.47
CA ASP A 582 10.65 -10.90 -11.70
C ASP A 582 11.14 -9.81 -12.65
N CYS A 583 12.11 -9.03 -12.20
CA CYS A 583 12.72 -7.93 -12.92
C CYS A 583 11.70 -6.85 -13.28
N ASP A 584 10.61 -6.71 -12.51
CA ASP A 584 9.58 -5.70 -12.74
C ASP A 584 9.94 -4.34 -12.15
N GLY A 585 10.97 -4.30 -11.28
CA GLY A 585 11.52 -3.11 -10.63
C GLY A 585 11.16 -2.95 -9.15
N TYR A 586 10.27 -3.77 -8.59
CA TYR A 586 10.06 -3.87 -7.15
C TYR A 586 11.01 -4.89 -6.53
N THR A 587 11.51 -4.59 -5.33
CA THR A 587 12.31 -5.58 -4.59
C THR A 587 11.40 -6.62 -3.94
N ASN A 588 11.90 -7.81 -3.64
CA ASN A 588 11.13 -8.89 -2.99
C ASN A 588 10.48 -8.45 -1.66
N ILE A 589 11.12 -7.54 -0.89
CA ILE A 589 10.46 -6.94 0.29
C ILE A 589 9.29 -6.03 -0.09
N GLU A 590 9.37 -5.28 -1.19
CA GLU A 590 8.25 -4.47 -1.67
C GLU A 590 7.11 -5.35 -2.18
N GLU A 591 7.43 -6.46 -2.86
CA GLU A 591 6.47 -7.49 -3.25
C GLU A 591 5.70 -8.02 -2.02
N TYR A 592 6.41 -8.33 -0.94
CA TYR A 592 5.78 -8.65 0.34
C TYR A 592 4.88 -7.53 0.87
N LEU A 593 5.39 -6.29 0.93
CA LEU A 593 4.66 -5.15 1.47
C LEU A 593 3.42 -4.76 0.66
N ASN A 594 3.42 -5.06 -0.63
CA ASN A 594 2.36 -4.72 -1.58
C ASN A 594 1.42 -5.90 -1.88
N GLY A 595 1.81 -7.12 -1.50
CA GLY A 595 1.03 -8.33 -1.73
C GLY A 595 1.02 -8.77 -3.20
N THR A 596 2.04 -8.40 -3.96
CA THR A 596 2.24 -8.79 -5.36
C THR A 596 2.98 -10.14 -5.48
N ASP A 597 3.06 -10.70 -6.68
CA ASP A 597 3.63 -12.03 -6.94
C ASP A 597 5.07 -11.87 -7.46
N PRO A 598 6.10 -12.22 -6.68
CA PRO A 598 7.51 -12.06 -7.08
C PRO A 598 7.95 -12.98 -8.22
N ASP A 599 7.06 -13.83 -8.73
CA ASP A 599 7.28 -14.63 -9.93
C ASP A 599 6.63 -14.02 -11.18
N GLN A 600 5.87 -12.92 -11.09
CA GLN A 600 5.09 -12.37 -12.19
C GLN A 600 5.59 -10.99 -12.62
N TYR A 601 6.16 -10.88 -13.83
CA TYR A 601 6.56 -9.59 -14.35
C TYR A 601 5.35 -8.69 -14.64
N VAL A 602 5.40 -7.45 -14.17
CA VAL A 602 4.40 -6.41 -14.47
C VAL A 602 5.06 -5.22 -15.15
N ASP A 603 4.57 -4.86 -16.34
CA ASP A 603 5.00 -3.63 -17.03
C ASP A 603 4.28 -2.40 -16.45
N TRP A 604 4.88 -1.80 -15.43
CA TRP A 604 4.34 -0.63 -14.74
C TRP A 604 4.32 0.65 -15.59
N THR A 605 4.89 0.65 -16.80
CA THR A 605 4.81 1.80 -17.71
C THR A 605 3.48 1.91 -18.44
N LYS A 606 2.71 0.81 -18.47
CA LYS A 606 1.41 0.71 -19.14
C LYS A 606 0.21 1.00 -18.22
N LEU A 607 0.44 1.59 -17.06
CA LEU A 607 -0.63 1.96 -16.13
C LEU A 607 -1.66 2.86 -16.80
N GLY A 608 -2.92 2.39 -16.81
CA GLY A 608 -4.05 3.13 -17.38
C GLY A 608 -4.27 2.97 -18.89
N GLN A 609 -3.56 2.06 -19.57
CA GLN A 609 -3.86 1.66 -20.96
C GLN A 609 -4.93 0.58 -21.07
#